data_AF-A0A1C3WNV2-F1
#
_entry.id   AF-A0A1C3WNV2-F1
#
_cell.length_a   1.000
_cell.length_b   1.000
_cell.length_c   1.000
_cell.angle_alpha   90.00
_cell.angle_beta   90.00
_cell.angle_gamma   90.00
#
_symmetry.space_group_name_H-M   'P 1'
#
loop_
_entity.id
_entity.type
_entity.pdbx_description
1 polymer ?
#
loop_
_entity_poly.entity_id
_entity_poly.type
_entity_poly.pdbx_seq_one_letter_code
_entity_poly.pdbx_strand_id
1 'polypeptide(L)'
;MDTARYRAEMSDEERAAITNAIWLCRDCHGLIDKDPLRFPSELLILWKEAHEKKLVDQIGKPGDVIRKFAADRELKSLGDLPLYAEQLIREKPDHWEYMLTAELLDFHLAPVLRKARDLSQGLIVKPSAPLPRDEIFTWLHRKVIELSEAPNTFLALIEEIKVSWGPPGLPGEAANINHVCQLFAQAADYLVTIAEEIRFTYLPEGFEGLARALVEGALFPLKRMPELAAFIRSIFSQDAPSGAHHFELVLELPEGWAGRVAREMQVAKNAFLRDR
;
A
#
# COMPACT_ATOMS: atom_id res chain seq x y z
N MET A 1 -13.79 -27.42 3.43
CA MET A 1 -13.25 -26.61 2.33
C MET A 1 -12.68 -25.34 2.96
N ASP A 2 -11.71 -25.52 3.86
CA ASP A 2 -11.11 -24.45 4.66
C ASP A 2 -9.81 -25.01 5.24
N THR A 3 -8.71 -24.93 4.50
CA THR A 3 -7.39 -25.24 5.04
C THR A 3 -6.86 -23.97 5.66
N ALA A 4 -6.84 -23.95 7.00
CA ALA A 4 -6.57 -22.82 7.89
C ALA A 4 -5.13 -22.23 7.84
N ARG A 5 -4.49 -22.23 6.67
CA ARG A 5 -3.02 -22.13 6.55
C ARG A 5 -2.55 -21.02 5.63
N TYR A 6 -3.45 -20.18 5.16
CA TYR A 6 -3.15 -19.15 4.16
C TYR A 6 -3.56 -17.78 4.67
N ARG A 7 -2.87 -16.74 4.21
CA ARG A 7 -3.38 -15.38 4.31
C ARG A 7 -4.75 -15.38 3.62
N ALA A 8 -5.79 -14.96 4.32
CA ALA A 8 -7.16 -14.96 3.78
C ALA A 8 -7.27 -14.12 2.49
N GLU A 9 -6.34 -13.18 2.35
CA GLU A 9 -6.16 -12.27 1.21
C GLU A 9 -5.60 -12.97 -0.05
N MET A 10 -5.01 -14.17 0.07
CA MET A 10 -4.40 -14.88 -1.06
C MET A 10 -5.44 -15.53 -1.99
N SER A 11 -5.22 -15.37 -3.30
CA SER A 11 -5.98 -16.08 -4.34
C SER A 11 -5.68 -17.58 -4.34
N ASP A 12 -6.52 -18.39 -4.99
CA ASP A 12 -6.30 -19.83 -5.08
C ASP A 12 -5.03 -20.17 -5.89
N GLU A 13 -4.68 -19.35 -6.87
CA GLU A 13 -3.45 -19.48 -7.64
C GLU A 13 -2.21 -19.12 -6.81
N GLU A 14 -2.27 -18.06 -5.99
CA GLU A 14 -1.18 -17.74 -5.03
C GLU A 14 -0.94 -18.87 -4.04
N ARG A 15 -2.02 -19.54 -3.62
CA ARG A 15 -1.91 -20.70 -2.72
C ARG A 15 -1.20 -21.88 -3.39
N ALA A 16 -1.42 -22.07 -4.69
CA ALA A 16 -0.87 -23.16 -5.47
C ALA A 16 0.55 -22.88 -6.01
N ALA A 17 1.01 -21.63 -5.99
CA ALA A 17 2.30 -21.23 -6.54
C ALA A 17 3.49 -21.99 -5.91
N ILE A 18 4.46 -22.36 -6.74
CA ILE A 18 5.66 -23.10 -6.29
C ILE A 18 6.47 -22.33 -5.24
N THR A 19 6.44 -21.00 -5.31
CA THR A 19 7.08 -20.09 -4.36
C THR A 19 6.42 -20.17 -2.98
N ASN A 20 5.12 -20.42 -2.93
CA ASN A 20 4.37 -20.59 -1.69
C ASN A 20 4.49 -22.02 -1.12
N ALA A 21 5.15 -22.94 -1.83
CA ALA A 21 5.27 -24.32 -1.39
C ALA A 21 6.37 -24.53 -0.33
N ILE A 22 6.08 -25.43 0.61
CA ILE A 22 7.01 -25.91 1.63
C ILE A 22 7.02 -27.44 1.62
N TRP A 23 8.21 -28.04 1.50
CA TRP A 23 8.37 -29.50 1.48
C TRP A 23 8.67 -30.01 2.88
N LEU A 24 7.78 -30.86 3.38
CA LEU A 24 7.83 -31.36 4.75
C LEU A 24 7.87 -32.89 4.75
N CYS A 25 8.56 -33.47 5.74
CA CYS A 25 8.42 -34.89 6.02
C CYS A 25 7.00 -35.19 6.56
N ARG A 26 6.64 -36.48 6.60
CA ARG A 26 5.34 -36.94 7.10
C ARG A 26 5.00 -36.37 8.48
N ASP A 27 5.99 -36.29 9.38
CA ASP A 27 5.77 -35.87 10.76
C ASP A 27 5.56 -34.35 10.84
N CYS A 28 6.40 -33.55 10.16
CA CYS A 28 6.24 -32.10 10.12
C CYS A 28 4.92 -31.69 9.46
N HIS A 29 4.53 -32.35 8.37
CA HIS A 29 3.21 -32.15 7.76
C HIS A 29 2.10 -32.44 8.77
N GLY A 30 2.14 -33.60 9.44
CA GLY A 30 1.14 -33.95 10.45
C GLY A 30 1.13 -33.03 11.68
N LEU A 31 2.25 -32.39 12.01
CA LEU A 31 2.39 -31.43 13.10
C LEU A 31 1.67 -30.12 12.78
N ILE A 32 1.94 -29.53 11.61
CA ILE A 32 1.37 -28.24 11.22
C ILE A 32 -0.13 -28.36 10.91
N ASP A 33 -0.55 -29.50 10.36
CA ASP A 33 -1.95 -29.76 10.00
C ASP A 33 -2.89 -29.75 11.19
N LYS A 34 -2.39 -30.20 12.35
CA LYS A 34 -3.17 -30.36 13.58
C LYS A 34 -3.36 -29.06 14.36
N ASP A 35 -2.47 -28.09 14.18
CA ASP A 35 -2.46 -26.88 15.02
C ASP A 35 -2.04 -25.61 14.23
N PRO A 36 -2.94 -25.07 13.38
CA PRO A 36 -2.64 -23.90 12.56
C PRO A 36 -2.35 -22.64 13.38
N LEU A 37 -2.89 -22.52 14.60
CA LEU A 37 -2.62 -21.39 15.48
C LEU A 37 -1.18 -21.42 16.03
N ARG A 38 -0.66 -22.63 16.29
CA ARG A 38 0.73 -22.83 16.69
C ARG A 38 1.71 -22.74 15.52
N PHE A 39 1.25 -23.04 14.31
CA PHE A 39 2.04 -23.00 13.08
C PHE A 39 1.46 -22.00 12.06
N PRO A 40 1.45 -20.70 12.39
CA PRO A 40 0.96 -19.67 11.47
C PRO A 40 1.89 -19.51 10.26
N SER A 41 1.41 -18.86 9.20
CA SER A 41 2.13 -18.65 7.94
C SER A 41 3.52 -18.04 8.14
N GLU A 42 3.65 -17.07 9.03
CA GLU A 42 4.91 -16.38 9.31
C GLU A 42 5.95 -17.35 9.88
N LEU A 43 5.52 -18.26 10.75
CA LEU A 43 6.42 -19.28 11.30
C LEU A 43 6.85 -20.27 10.22
N LEU A 44 5.96 -20.64 9.30
CA LEU A 44 6.29 -21.56 8.21
C LEU A 44 7.31 -20.96 7.24
N ILE A 45 7.18 -19.67 6.90
CA ILE A 45 8.15 -18.96 6.07
C ILE A 45 9.52 -18.94 6.77
N LEU A 46 9.58 -18.53 8.04
CA LEU A 46 10.83 -18.54 8.82
C LEU A 46 11.43 -19.94 8.95
N TRP A 47 10.60 -20.97 9.05
CA TRP A 47 11.06 -22.35 9.15
C TRP A 47 11.68 -22.83 7.83
N LYS A 48 11.06 -22.50 6.70
CA LYS A 48 11.60 -22.72 5.36
C LYS A 48 12.96 -22.04 5.21
N GLU A 49 13.05 -20.74 5.51
CA GLU A 49 14.29 -19.97 5.43
C GLU A 49 15.42 -20.55 6.31
N ALA A 50 15.08 -20.95 7.54
CA ALA A 50 16.04 -21.55 8.46
C ALA A 50 16.53 -22.92 7.97
N HIS A 51 15.66 -23.71 7.33
CA HIS A 51 16.04 -24.99 6.74
C HIS A 51 16.94 -24.80 5.52
N GLU A 52 16.57 -23.92 4.60
CA GLU A 52 17.36 -23.59 3.41
C GLU A 52 18.73 -23.02 3.76
N LYS A 53 18.79 -22.17 4.80
CA LYS A 53 20.07 -21.70 5.37
C LYS A 53 20.96 -22.88 5.79
N LYS A 54 20.42 -23.83 6.55
CA LYS A 54 21.18 -25.02 6.98
C LYS A 54 21.65 -25.86 5.80
N LEU A 55 20.84 -26.00 4.75
CA LEU A 55 21.24 -26.74 3.54
C LEU A 55 22.42 -26.05 2.84
N VAL A 56 22.35 -24.74 2.64
CA VAL A 56 23.47 -23.97 2.06
C VAL A 56 24.72 -24.09 2.92
N ASP A 57 24.60 -24.01 4.25
CA ASP A 57 25.74 -24.09 5.16
C ASP A 57 26.38 -25.48 5.20
N GLN A 58 25.60 -26.55 5.06
CA GLN A 58 26.09 -27.93 5.16
C GLN A 58 26.60 -28.51 3.83
N ILE A 59 25.89 -28.23 2.74
CA ILE A 59 26.13 -28.88 1.43
C ILE A 59 26.13 -27.90 0.24
N GLY A 60 26.01 -26.60 0.50
CA GLY A 60 26.03 -25.57 -0.54
C GLY A 60 27.40 -25.42 -1.21
N LYS A 61 27.40 -25.05 -2.49
CA LYS A 61 28.63 -24.72 -3.21
C LYS A 61 29.07 -23.30 -2.84
N PRO A 62 30.34 -22.93 -3.05
CA PRO A 62 30.82 -21.56 -2.79
C PRO A 62 29.96 -20.47 -3.45
N GLY A 63 29.44 -20.72 -4.66
CA GLY A 63 28.53 -19.80 -5.35
C GLY A 63 27.18 -19.63 -4.66
N ASP A 64 26.65 -20.67 -4.01
CA ASP A 64 25.38 -20.59 -3.26
C ASP A 64 25.55 -19.72 -2.01
N VAL A 65 26.68 -19.89 -1.32
CA VAL A 65 27.04 -19.07 -0.15
C VAL A 65 27.19 -17.59 -0.54
N ILE A 66 27.87 -17.30 -1.66
CA ILE A 66 28.04 -15.92 -2.15
C ILE A 66 26.69 -15.31 -2.55
N ARG A 67 25.84 -16.04 -3.28
CA ARG A 67 24.49 -15.56 -3.65
C ARG A 67 23.66 -15.25 -2.41
N LYS A 68 23.66 -16.14 -1.42
CA LYS A 68 22.94 -15.93 -0.16
C LYS A 68 23.45 -14.67 0.56
N PHE A 69 24.77 -14.51 0.68
CA PHE A 69 25.36 -13.33 1.31
C PHE A 69 25.00 -12.03 0.56
N ALA A 70 24.99 -12.05 -0.77
CA ALA A 70 24.57 -10.92 -1.57
C ALA A 70 23.09 -10.56 -1.32
N ALA A 71 22.20 -11.56 -1.33
CA ALA A 71 20.77 -11.36 -1.03
C ALA A 71 20.54 -10.85 0.39
N ASP A 72 21.25 -11.39 1.39
CA ASP A 72 21.19 -10.91 2.79
C ASP A 72 21.62 -9.44 2.91
N ARG A 73 22.63 -9.02 2.14
CA ARG A 73 23.07 -7.62 2.11
C ARG A 73 22.06 -6.72 1.41
N GLU A 74 21.48 -7.16 0.30
CA GLU A 74 20.41 -6.46 -0.43
C GLU A 74 19.23 -6.22 0.52
N LEU A 75 18.70 -7.27 1.14
CA LEU A 75 17.60 -7.18 2.11
C LEU A 75 17.90 -6.22 3.26
N LYS A 76 19.09 -6.33 3.86
CA LYS A 76 19.49 -5.43 4.95
C LYS A 76 19.47 -3.95 4.54
N SER A 77 19.74 -3.65 3.26
CA SER A 77 19.72 -2.26 2.76
C SER A 77 18.30 -1.72 2.55
N LEU A 78 17.30 -2.59 2.43
CA LEU A 78 15.91 -2.23 2.16
C LEU A 78 15.10 -1.90 3.43
N GLY A 79 15.63 -2.24 4.61
CA GLY A 79 14.98 -2.03 5.90
C GLY A 79 13.98 -3.13 6.24
N ASP A 80 12.94 -2.77 7.00
CA ASP A 80 11.91 -3.72 7.42
C ASP A 80 10.95 -4.01 6.25
N LEU A 81 10.82 -5.30 5.91
CA LEU A 81 9.95 -5.80 4.86
C LEU A 81 9.07 -6.94 5.41
N PRO A 82 7.90 -7.21 4.80
CA PRO A 82 7.15 -8.40 5.14
C PRO A 82 7.91 -9.65 4.68
N LEU A 83 7.79 -10.76 5.43
CA LEU A 83 8.52 -12.01 5.16
C LEU A 83 8.35 -12.51 3.73
N TYR A 84 7.16 -12.33 3.14
CA TYR A 84 6.90 -12.74 1.76
C TYR A 84 7.69 -11.89 0.75
N ALA A 85 7.84 -10.58 0.97
CA ALA A 85 8.70 -9.74 0.14
C ALA A 85 10.18 -10.13 0.28
N GLU A 86 10.63 -10.45 1.50
CA GLU A 86 11.99 -10.97 1.71
C GLU A 86 12.23 -12.25 0.90
N GLN A 87 11.26 -13.17 0.94
CA GLN A 87 11.32 -14.42 0.18
C GLN A 87 11.39 -14.17 -1.33
N LEU A 88 10.54 -13.29 -1.88
CA LEU A 88 10.56 -12.94 -3.31
C LEU A 88 11.92 -12.38 -3.75
N ILE A 89 12.55 -11.54 -2.93
CA ILE A 89 13.87 -10.96 -3.21
C ILE A 89 14.98 -12.03 -3.16
N ARG A 90 14.87 -13.02 -2.27
CA ARG A 90 15.84 -14.12 -2.17
C ARG A 90 15.74 -15.10 -3.33
N GLU A 91 14.51 -15.51 -3.64
CA GLU A 91 14.24 -16.59 -4.58
C GLU A 91 14.20 -16.10 -6.03
N LYS A 92 13.81 -14.83 -6.25
CA LYS A 92 13.58 -14.21 -7.57
C LYS A 92 12.90 -15.17 -8.56
N PRO A 93 11.74 -15.73 -8.20
CA PRO A 93 10.96 -16.59 -9.10
C PRO A 93 10.50 -15.84 -10.35
N ASP A 94 9.91 -16.56 -11.30
CA ASP A 94 9.29 -15.91 -12.46
C ASP A 94 8.30 -14.84 -12.01
N HIS A 95 8.39 -13.66 -12.64
CA HIS A 95 7.55 -12.49 -12.35
C HIS A 95 7.67 -11.91 -10.94
N TRP A 96 8.76 -12.18 -10.21
CA TRP A 96 8.96 -11.68 -8.84
C TRP A 96 8.86 -10.16 -8.71
N GLU A 97 9.24 -9.37 -9.73
CA GLU A 97 9.16 -7.90 -9.68
C GLU A 97 7.71 -7.43 -9.49
N TYR A 98 6.78 -8.08 -10.20
CA TYR A 98 5.35 -7.77 -10.14
C TYR A 98 4.77 -8.18 -8.79
N MET A 99 5.04 -9.40 -8.35
CA MET A 99 4.56 -9.90 -7.06
C MET A 99 5.15 -9.11 -5.88
N LEU A 100 6.42 -8.70 -5.99
CA LEU A 100 7.06 -7.82 -5.00
C LEU A 100 6.38 -6.46 -4.97
N THR A 101 6.07 -5.89 -6.14
CA THR A 101 5.34 -4.62 -6.23
C THR A 101 4.00 -4.71 -5.51
N ALA A 102 3.22 -5.78 -5.76
CA ALA A 102 1.93 -5.96 -5.11
C ALA A 102 2.06 -6.10 -3.58
N GLU A 103 3.02 -6.89 -3.10
CA GLU A 103 3.27 -7.06 -1.66
C GLU A 103 3.72 -5.77 -0.98
N LEU A 104 4.62 -5.01 -1.61
CA LEU A 104 5.13 -3.75 -1.05
C LEU A 104 4.09 -2.63 -1.10
N LEU A 105 3.24 -2.57 -2.12
CA LEU A 105 2.12 -1.64 -2.17
C LEU A 105 1.19 -1.86 -0.97
N ASP A 106 0.77 -3.11 -0.71
CA ASP A 106 -0.08 -3.40 0.45
C ASP A 106 0.60 -3.09 1.77
N PHE A 107 1.87 -3.49 1.91
CA PHE A 107 2.64 -3.24 3.13
C PHE A 107 2.75 -1.75 3.45
N HIS A 108 3.12 -0.92 2.47
CA HIS A 108 3.31 0.52 2.67
C HIS A 108 1.98 1.28 2.76
N LEU A 109 0.93 0.83 2.07
CA LEU A 109 -0.40 1.46 2.13
C LEU A 109 -1.18 1.11 3.41
N ALA A 110 -0.99 -0.08 3.98
CA ALA A 110 -1.72 -0.53 5.16
C ALA A 110 -1.77 0.49 6.34
N PRO A 111 -0.65 1.09 6.80
CA PRO A 111 -0.70 2.10 7.86
C PRO A 111 -1.43 3.37 7.43
N VAL A 112 -1.30 3.79 6.17
CA VAL A 112 -1.95 4.98 5.61
C VAL A 112 -3.46 4.81 5.57
N LEU A 113 -3.94 3.67 5.06
CA LEU A 113 -5.36 3.35 4.97
C LEU A 113 -5.99 3.18 6.35
N ARG A 114 -5.24 2.63 7.32
CA ARG A 114 -5.67 2.58 8.72
C ARG A 114 -5.83 3.98 9.30
N LYS A 115 -4.84 4.86 9.13
CA LYS A 115 -4.89 6.25 9.58
C LYS A 115 -6.06 7.01 8.93
N ALA A 116 -6.29 6.83 7.63
CA ALA A 116 -7.43 7.41 6.92
C ALA A 116 -8.77 6.95 7.52
N ARG A 117 -8.92 5.65 7.78
CA ARG A 117 -10.12 5.09 8.42
C ARG A 117 -10.32 5.65 9.82
N ASP A 118 -9.28 5.62 10.65
CA ASP A 118 -9.33 6.08 12.03
C ASP A 118 -9.64 7.59 12.09
N LEU A 119 -9.10 8.38 11.15
CA LEU A 119 -9.47 9.78 10.97
C LEU A 119 -10.95 9.92 10.61
N SER A 120 -11.45 9.20 9.60
CA SER A 120 -12.85 9.28 9.18
C SER A 120 -13.85 8.91 10.29
N GLN A 121 -13.48 7.96 11.14
CA GLN A 121 -14.26 7.52 12.30
C GLN A 121 -14.13 8.45 13.51
N GLY A 122 -13.23 9.43 13.45
CA GLY A 122 -12.97 10.37 14.53
C GLY A 122 -12.25 9.78 15.74
N LEU A 123 -11.48 8.71 15.52
CA LEU A 123 -10.63 8.07 16.52
C LEU A 123 -9.29 8.82 16.72
N ILE A 124 -9.00 9.80 15.86
CA ILE A 124 -7.83 10.67 15.96
C ILE A 124 -8.23 12.01 16.58
N VAL A 125 -7.45 12.44 17.58
CA VAL A 125 -7.56 13.75 18.22
C VAL A 125 -6.20 14.45 18.15
N LYS A 126 -6.18 15.70 17.69
CA LYS A 126 -5.01 16.58 17.69
C LYS A 126 -5.41 17.98 18.16
N PRO A 127 -4.47 18.79 18.70
CA PRO A 127 -4.74 20.18 19.00
C PRO A 127 -5.19 20.93 17.74
N SER A 128 -6.22 21.76 17.86
CA SER A 128 -6.66 22.60 16.76
C SER A 128 -5.66 23.74 16.52
N ALA A 129 -5.22 23.91 15.28
CA ALA A 129 -4.38 25.03 14.88
C ALA A 129 -5.22 26.32 14.71
N PRO A 130 -4.76 27.47 15.20
CA PRO A 130 -5.42 28.74 14.93
C PRO A 130 -5.22 29.16 13.46
N LEU A 131 -6.21 29.83 12.88
CA LEU A 131 -6.14 30.40 11.53
C LEU A 131 -6.66 31.85 11.56
N PRO A 132 -5.86 32.86 11.15
CA PRO A 132 -6.32 34.23 11.06
C PRO A 132 -7.51 34.35 10.11
N ARG A 133 -8.50 35.16 10.50
CA ARG A 133 -9.77 35.27 9.78
C ARG A 133 -9.57 35.71 8.32
N ASP A 134 -8.66 36.64 8.08
CA ASP A 134 -8.32 37.15 6.75
C ASP A 134 -7.56 36.15 5.87
N GLU A 135 -7.01 35.08 6.44
CA GLU A 135 -6.30 34.03 5.70
C GLU A 135 -7.19 32.86 5.29
N ILE A 136 -8.40 32.73 5.86
CA ILE A 136 -9.24 31.52 5.74
C ILE A 136 -9.46 31.09 4.29
N PHE A 137 -9.89 32.01 3.41
CA PHE A 137 -10.18 31.67 2.02
C PHE A 137 -8.92 31.34 1.22
N THR A 138 -7.82 32.04 1.49
CA THR A 138 -6.52 31.77 0.85
C THR A 138 -6.03 30.39 1.24
N TRP A 139 -6.12 30.05 2.53
CA TRP A 139 -5.74 28.74 3.05
C TRP A 139 -6.64 27.61 2.48
N LEU A 140 -7.96 27.80 2.45
CA LEU A 140 -8.90 26.82 1.85
C LEU A 140 -8.63 26.61 0.36
N HIS A 141 -8.40 27.69 -0.39
CA HIS A 141 -8.07 27.62 -1.80
C HIS A 141 -6.79 26.81 -2.04
N ARG A 142 -5.76 27.01 -1.22
CA ARG A 142 -4.53 26.23 -1.27
C ARG A 142 -4.79 24.74 -1.02
N LYS A 143 -5.64 24.38 -0.04
CA LYS A 143 -6.01 22.97 0.21
C LYS A 143 -6.73 22.32 -0.98
N VAL A 144 -7.58 23.08 -1.68
CA VAL A 144 -8.22 22.59 -2.92
C VAL A 144 -7.19 22.35 -4.03
N ILE A 145 -6.22 23.25 -4.19
CA ILE A 145 -5.12 23.07 -5.16
C ILE A 145 -4.31 21.83 -4.81
N GLU A 146 -3.89 21.69 -3.56
CA GLU A 146 -3.13 20.52 -3.08
C GLU A 146 -3.87 19.20 -3.36
N LEU A 147 -5.19 19.16 -3.16
CA LEU A 147 -6.01 17.99 -3.51
C LEU A 147 -6.05 17.73 -5.01
N SER A 148 -6.10 18.78 -5.83
CA SER A 148 -6.20 18.65 -7.29
C SER A 148 -4.91 18.18 -7.96
N GLU A 149 -3.76 18.25 -7.28
CA GLU A 149 -2.49 17.76 -7.79
C GLU A 149 -2.34 16.23 -7.64
N ALA A 150 -3.04 15.62 -6.69
CA ALA A 150 -2.89 14.19 -6.38
C ALA A 150 -3.05 13.25 -7.60
N PRO A 151 -4.03 13.42 -8.51
CA PRO A 151 -4.16 12.56 -9.69
C PRO A 151 -2.89 12.54 -10.57
N ASN A 152 -2.25 13.69 -10.76
CA ASN A 152 -1.03 13.78 -11.58
C ASN A 152 0.14 13.06 -10.91
N THR A 153 0.26 13.18 -9.59
CA THR A 153 1.27 12.45 -8.82
C THR A 153 1.08 10.94 -8.92
N PHE A 154 -0.14 10.44 -8.73
CA PHE A 154 -0.43 9.00 -8.85
C PHE A 154 -0.19 8.49 -10.28
N LEU A 155 -0.55 9.26 -11.30
CA LEU A 155 -0.28 8.91 -12.69
C LEU A 155 1.23 8.75 -12.94
N ALA A 156 2.04 9.73 -12.50
CA ALA A 156 3.49 9.68 -12.65
C ALA A 156 4.09 8.47 -11.89
N LEU A 157 3.60 8.20 -10.69
CA LEU A 157 4.08 7.07 -9.88
C LEU A 157 3.73 5.71 -10.51
N ILE A 158 2.57 5.57 -11.15
CA ILE A 158 2.22 4.34 -11.88
C ILE A 158 3.20 4.09 -13.04
N GLU A 159 3.62 5.14 -13.75
CA GLU A 159 4.64 5.00 -14.79
C GLU A 159 6.01 4.65 -14.21
N GLU A 160 6.40 5.25 -13.08
CA GLU A 160 7.65 4.91 -12.39
C GLU A 160 7.64 3.47 -11.85
N ILE A 161 6.49 2.94 -11.42
CA ILE A 161 6.36 1.52 -11.05
C ILE A 161 6.73 0.63 -12.24
N LYS A 162 6.21 0.94 -13.44
CA LYS A 162 6.54 0.17 -14.65
C LYS A 162 8.03 0.25 -14.99
N VAL A 163 8.62 1.43 -14.85
CA VAL A 163 10.06 1.63 -15.08
C VAL A 163 10.89 0.81 -14.08
N SER A 164 10.44 0.72 -12.83
CA SER A 164 11.16 0.00 -11.76
C SER A 164 11.31 -1.51 -12.00
N TRP A 165 10.46 -2.10 -12.83
CA TRP A 165 10.53 -3.53 -13.21
C TRP A 165 11.69 -3.86 -14.17
N GLY A 166 12.38 -2.84 -14.68
CA GLY A 166 13.46 -3.01 -15.64
C GLY A 166 12.95 -3.16 -17.08
N PRO A 167 13.84 -2.97 -18.08
CA PRO A 167 13.48 -3.15 -19.47
C PRO A 167 13.29 -4.64 -19.80
N PRO A 168 12.58 -4.99 -20.89
CA PRO A 168 12.31 -6.38 -21.25
C PRO A 168 13.59 -7.24 -21.31
N GLY A 169 13.61 -8.31 -20.50
CA GLY A 169 14.72 -9.25 -20.43
C GLY A 169 15.87 -8.85 -19.47
N LEU A 170 15.78 -7.69 -18.82
CA LEU A 170 16.69 -7.32 -17.72
C LEU A 170 15.87 -7.18 -16.43
N PRO A 171 16.26 -7.87 -15.34
CA PRO A 171 15.51 -7.82 -14.09
C PRO A 171 15.54 -6.43 -13.47
N GLY A 172 14.44 -6.06 -12.82
CA GLY A 172 14.36 -4.86 -12.00
C GLY A 172 15.22 -4.98 -10.73
N GLU A 173 15.46 -3.84 -10.07
CA GLU A 173 16.16 -3.81 -8.79
C GLU A 173 15.14 -3.69 -7.64
N ALA A 174 15.23 -4.55 -6.63
CA ALA A 174 14.31 -4.56 -5.50
C ALA A 174 14.27 -3.21 -4.75
N ALA A 175 15.40 -2.50 -4.71
CA ALA A 175 15.51 -1.16 -4.13
C ALA A 175 14.65 -0.13 -4.86
N ASN A 176 14.64 -0.14 -6.20
CA ASN A 176 13.85 0.80 -6.99
C ASN A 176 12.36 0.48 -6.87
N ILE A 177 11.98 -0.81 -6.92
CA ILE A 177 10.60 -1.26 -6.73
C ILE A 177 10.09 -0.81 -5.34
N ASN A 178 10.86 -1.08 -4.28
CA ASN A 178 10.51 -0.67 -2.93
C ASN A 178 10.39 0.85 -2.79
N HIS A 179 11.33 1.59 -3.35
CA HIS A 179 11.33 3.05 -3.30
C HIS A 179 10.07 3.65 -3.94
N VAL A 180 9.69 3.20 -5.13
CA VAL A 180 8.50 3.73 -5.80
C VAL A 180 7.22 3.33 -5.05
N CYS A 181 7.16 2.13 -4.47
CA CYS A 181 6.03 1.74 -3.62
C CYS A 181 5.91 2.62 -2.35
N GLN A 182 7.04 3.01 -1.76
CA GLN A 182 7.07 3.98 -0.65
C GLN A 182 6.56 5.35 -1.09
N LEU A 183 7.00 5.85 -2.25
CA LEU A 183 6.51 7.13 -2.81
C LEU A 183 5.00 7.09 -3.07
N PHE A 184 4.49 5.95 -3.57
CA PHE A 184 3.05 5.74 -3.76
C PHE A 184 2.28 5.84 -2.44
N ALA A 185 2.75 5.18 -1.39
CA ALA A 185 2.16 5.29 -0.06
C ALA A 185 2.30 6.70 0.55
N GLN A 186 3.40 7.41 0.30
CA GLN A 186 3.60 8.79 0.73
C GLN A 186 2.62 9.75 0.06
N ALA A 187 2.35 9.58 -1.25
CA ALA A 187 1.32 10.35 -1.94
C ALA A 187 -0.08 10.11 -1.35
N ALA A 188 -0.38 8.85 -0.98
CA ALA A 188 -1.61 8.51 -0.26
C ALA A 188 -1.66 9.14 1.15
N ASP A 189 -0.56 9.12 1.92
CA ASP A 189 -0.52 9.75 3.25
C ASP A 189 -0.60 11.28 3.18
N TYR A 190 -0.17 11.88 2.08
CA TYR A 190 -0.35 13.30 1.85
C TYR A 190 -1.83 13.69 1.75
N LEU A 191 -2.68 12.87 1.11
CA LEU A 191 -4.14 13.06 1.14
C LEU A 191 -4.71 12.98 2.55
N VAL A 192 -4.22 12.04 3.37
CA VAL A 192 -4.59 11.96 4.80
C VAL A 192 -4.13 13.20 5.55
N THR A 193 -2.93 13.71 5.25
CA THR A 193 -2.38 14.92 5.87
C THR A 193 -3.24 16.14 5.55
N ILE A 194 -3.67 16.33 4.30
CA ILE A 194 -4.61 17.39 3.93
C ILE A 194 -5.91 17.27 4.74
N ALA A 195 -6.46 16.07 4.87
CA ALA A 195 -7.66 15.82 5.66
C ALA A 195 -7.46 16.14 7.15
N GLU A 196 -6.31 15.77 7.73
CA GLU A 196 -5.96 16.10 9.11
C GLU A 196 -5.85 17.62 9.31
N GLU A 197 -5.12 18.31 8.45
CA GLU A 197 -4.97 19.77 8.52
C GLU A 197 -6.33 20.46 8.43
N ILE A 198 -7.23 20.00 7.57
CA ILE A 198 -8.58 20.57 7.48
C ILE A 198 -9.39 20.30 8.74
N ARG A 199 -9.37 19.06 9.23
CA ARG A 199 -10.14 18.67 10.41
C ARG A 199 -9.66 19.36 11.69
N PHE A 200 -8.36 19.56 11.83
CA PHE A 200 -7.73 20.09 13.03
C PHE A 200 -7.28 21.55 12.86
N THR A 201 -7.91 22.31 11.97
CA THR A 201 -7.78 23.76 11.93
C THR A 201 -9.05 24.41 12.44
N TYR A 202 -8.92 25.43 13.30
CA TYR A 202 -10.06 26.18 13.77
C TYR A 202 -10.66 27.01 12.63
N LEU A 203 -11.92 26.73 12.30
CA LEU A 203 -12.71 27.50 11.35
C LEU A 203 -13.93 28.10 12.06
N PRO A 204 -14.35 29.33 11.72
CA PRO A 204 -15.54 29.96 12.28
C PRO A 204 -16.82 29.16 12.01
N GLU A 205 -17.88 29.47 12.77
CA GLU A 205 -19.21 28.92 12.53
C GLU A 205 -19.65 29.15 11.07
N GLY A 206 -20.23 28.11 10.45
CA GLY A 206 -20.65 28.12 9.06
C GLY A 206 -19.65 27.51 8.07
N PHE A 207 -18.46 27.09 8.52
CA PHE A 207 -17.45 26.40 7.71
C PHE A 207 -17.46 24.87 7.87
N GLU A 208 -18.22 24.34 8.83
CA GLU A 208 -18.20 22.92 9.22
C GLU A 208 -18.57 22.00 8.05
N GLY A 209 -19.57 22.38 7.27
CA GLY A 209 -20.00 21.62 6.09
C GLY A 209 -18.94 21.60 5.00
N LEU A 210 -18.28 22.73 4.75
CA LEU A 210 -17.20 22.82 3.77
C LEU A 210 -15.99 22.00 4.21
N ALA A 211 -15.56 22.14 5.47
CA ALA A 211 -14.46 21.37 6.03
C ALA A 211 -14.73 19.86 5.93
N ARG A 212 -15.94 19.41 6.31
CA ARG A 212 -16.35 18.00 6.17
C ARG A 212 -16.30 17.52 4.72
N ALA A 213 -16.82 18.31 3.78
CA ALA A 213 -16.82 17.93 2.37
C ALA A 213 -15.39 17.80 1.83
N LEU A 214 -14.48 18.72 2.17
CA LEU A 214 -13.08 18.63 1.73
C LEU A 214 -12.33 17.45 2.36
N VAL A 215 -12.57 17.16 3.64
CA VAL A 215 -12.04 15.96 4.32
C VAL A 215 -12.55 14.68 3.64
N GLU A 216 -13.84 14.60 3.33
CA GLU A 216 -14.40 13.48 2.57
C GLU A 216 -13.74 13.35 1.20
N GLY A 217 -13.56 14.46 0.48
CA GLY A 217 -12.93 14.48 -0.84
C GLY A 217 -11.47 14.02 -0.83
N ALA A 218 -10.74 14.32 0.24
CA ALA A 218 -9.36 13.90 0.44
C ALA A 218 -9.25 12.39 0.75
N LEU A 219 -10.13 11.86 1.60
CA LEU A 219 -10.05 10.48 2.07
C LEU A 219 -10.73 9.47 1.15
N PHE A 220 -11.75 9.88 0.38
CA PHE A 220 -12.54 8.96 -0.43
C PHE A 220 -11.72 8.22 -1.52
N PRO A 221 -10.83 8.89 -2.28
CA PRO A 221 -10.00 8.21 -3.29
C PRO A 221 -9.12 7.09 -2.74
N LEU A 222 -8.75 7.16 -1.45
CA LEU A 222 -7.85 6.19 -0.81
C LEU A 222 -8.41 4.76 -0.81
N LYS A 223 -9.73 4.59 -0.92
CA LYS A 223 -10.38 3.27 -1.00
C LYS A 223 -9.95 2.45 -2.21
N ARG A 224 -9.49 3.12 -3.28
CA ARG A 224 -9.08 2.48 -4.53
C ARG A 224 -7.59 2.15 -4.59
N MET A 225 -6.78 2.64 -3.65
CA MET A 225 -5.33 2.40 -3.63
C MET A 225 -4.94 0.91 -3.63
N PRO A 226 -5.66 0.01 -2.93
CA PRO A 226 -5.36 -1.43 -2.97
C PRO A 226 -5.60 -2.12 -4.32
N GLU A 227 -6.37 -1.49 -5.23
CA GLU A 227 -6.81 -2.15 -6.47
C GLU A 227 -5.64 -2.45 -7.42
N LEU A 228 -4.57 -1.64 -7.41
CA LEU A 228 -3.40 -1.90 -8.26
C LEU A 228 -2.69 -3.19 -7.84
N ALA A 229 -2.49 -3.37 -6.53
CA ALA A 229 -1.86 -4.57 -6.00
C ALA A 229 -2.74 -5.81 -6.26
N ALA A 230 -4.06 -5.70 -6.08
CA ALA A 230 -5.01 -6.76 -6.41
C ALA A 230 -5.01 -7.10 -7.90
N PHE A 231 -4.96 -6.10 -8.77
CA PHE A 231 -4.88 -6.29 -10.23
C PHE A 231 -3.59 -7.02 -10.64
N ILE A 232 -2.44 -6.62 -10.10
CA ILE A 232 -1.16 -7.29 -10.40
C ILE A 232 -1.22 -8.77 -10.01
N ARG A 233 -1.71 -9.09 -8.79
CA ARG A 233 -1.89 -10.48 -8.35
C ARG A 233 -2.85 -11.24 -9.26
N SER A 234 -3.95 -10.62 -9.67
CA SER A 234 -4.93 -11.26 -10.55
C SER A 234 -4.32 -11.76 -11.86
N ILE A 235 -3.18 -11.22 -12.29
CA ILE A 235 -2.44 -11.64 -13.49
C ILE A 235 -1.33 -12.63 -13.12
N PHE A 236 -0.41 -12.22 -12.25
CA PHE A 236 0.86 -12.91 -12.07
C PHE A 236 0.84 -14.04 -11.05
N SER A 237 -0.29 -14.25 -10.39
CA SER A 237 -0.52 -15.46 -9.59
C SER A 237 -0.89 -16.66 -10.46
N GLN A 238 -1.35 -16.46 -11.70
CA GLN A 238 -1.76 -17.53 -12.62
C GLN A 238 -0.57 -18.29 -13.23
N ASP A 239 -0.79 -19.54 -13.65
CA ASP A 239 0.18 -20.32 -14.41
C ASP A 239 0.38 -19.72 -15.83
N ALA A 240 1.62 -19.33 -16.13
CA ALA A 240 2.04 -18.78 -17.44
C ALA A 240 1.18 -17.59 -17.93
N PRO A 241 1.21 -16.45 -17.23
CA PRO A 241 0.41 -15.28 -17.59
C PRO A 241 0.75 -14.78 -19.00
N SER A 242 -0.28 -14.45 -19.78
CA SER A 242 -0.13 -13.97 -21.15
C SER A 242 -1.20 -12.95 -21.51
N GLY A 243 -1.03 -12.28 -22.65
CA GLY A 243 -1.98 -11.28 -23.17
C GLY A 243 -1.67 -9.85 -22.72
N ALA A 244 -2.48 -8.92 -23.23
CA ALA A 244 -2.43 -7.52 -22.84
C ALA A 244 -3.46 -7.25 -21.75
N HIS A 245 -3.01 -6.70 -20.62
CA HIS A 245 -3.85 -6.36 -19.47
C HIS A 245 -3.91 -4.85 -19.29
N HIS A 246 -5.06 -4.33 -18.91
CA HIS A 246 -5.28 -2.89 -18.72
C HIS A 246 -5.82 -2.62 -17.32
N PHE A 247 -5.23 -1.63 -16.66
CA PHE A 247 -5.65 -1.14 -15.35
C PHE A 247 -5.93 0.35 -15.42
N GLU A 248 -7.06 0.77 -14.86
CA GLU A 248 -7.48 2.16 -14.79
C GLU A 248 -7.74 2.54 -13.33
N LEU A 249 -6.90 3.44 -12.79
CA LEU A 249 -7.10 4.04 -11.49
C LEU A 249 -7.87 5.36 -11.65
N VAL A 250 -9.16 5.36 -11.29
CA VAL A 250 -9.96 6.59 -11.28
C VAL A 250 -10.05 7.08 -9.84
N LEU A 251 -9.50 8.25 -9.54
CA LEU A 251 -9.63 8.86 -8.22
C LEU A 251 -11.02 9.48 -8.08
N GLU A 252 -11.98 8.64 -7.73
CA GLU A 252 -13.37 9.04 -7.58
C GLU A 252 -13.56 9.98 -6.38
N LEU A 253 -14.57 10.83 -6.51
CA LEU A 253 -15.07 11.66 -5.43
C LEU A 253 -16.47 11.17 -5.04
N PRO A 254 -16.93 11.43 -3.80
CA PRO A 254 -18.27 11.04 -3.38
C PRO A 254 -19.34 11.56 -4.35
N GLU A 255 -20.42 10.81 -4.52
CA GLU A 255 -21.53 11.23 -5.40
C GLU A 255 -22.05 12.62 -4.99
N GLY A 256 -22.21 13.52 -5.97
CA GLY A 256 -22.67 14.89 -5.75
C GLY A 256 -21.69 15.78 -4.96
N TRP A 257 -20.44 15.34 -4.74
CA TRP A 257 -19.44 16.07 -3.94
C TRP A 257 -19.21 17.50 -4.44
N ALA A 258 -19.01 17.69 -5.76
CA ALA A 258 -18.76 19.01 -6.33
C ALA A 258 -19.91 19.98 -6.05
N GLY A 259 -21.15 19.50 -6.18
CA GLY A 259 -22.35 20.28 -5.84
C GLY A 259 -22.44 20.59 -4.34
N ARG A 260 -22.07 19.65 -3.46
CA ARG A 260 -21.99 19.91 -2.01
C ARG A 260 -20.96 20.99 -1.69
N VAL A 261 -19.73 20.86 -2.19
CA VAL A 261 -18.66 21.84 -1.97
C VAL A 261 -19.08 23.23 -2.42
N ALA A 262 -19.70 23.35 -3.60
CA ALA A 262 -20.15 24.64 -4.11
C ALA A 262 -21.23 25.29 -3.21
N ARG A 263 -22.18 24.50 -2.69
CA ARG A 263 -23.20 24.98 -1.75
C ARG A 263 -22.59 25.40 -0.42
N GLU A 264 -21.77 24.55 0.19
CA GLU A 264 -21.12 24.83 1.48
C GLU A 264 -20.17 26.02 1.40
N MET A 265 -19.48 26.21 0.27
CA MET A 265 -18.67 27.40 0.01
C MET A 265 -19.52 28.68 0.05
N GLN A 266 -20.75 28.66 -0.47
CA GLN A 266 -21.64 29.81 -0.40
C GLN A 266 -22.14 30.07 1.03
N VAL A 267 -22.44 29.01 1.79
CA VAL A 267 -22.79 29.11 3.22
C VAL A 267 -21.65 29.75 4.00
N ALA A 268 -20.42 29.25 3.83
CA ALA A 268 -19.22 29.77 4.48
C ALA A 268 -18.97 31.25 4.14
N LYS A 269 -19.11 31.64 2.86
CA LYS A 269 -19.01 33.05 2.44
C LYS A 269 -20.04 33.94 3.12
N ASN A 270 -21.29 33.49 3.20
CA ASN A 270 -22.36 34.26 3.84
C ASN A 270 -22.13 34.41 5.34
N ALA A 271 -21.73 33.33 6.03
CA ALA A 271 -21.39 33.36 7.46
C ALA A 271 -20.22 34.31 7.71
N PHE A 272 -19.16 34.20 6.92
CA PHE A 272 -17.98 35.05 7.02
C PHE A 272 -18.31 36.54 6.86
N LEU A 273 -19.27 36.92 6.01
CA LEU A 273 -19.67 38.32 5.81
C LEU A 273 -20.57 38.86 6.93
N ARG A 274 -21.34 38.00 7.61
CA ARG A 274 -22.25 38.39 8.70
C ARG A 274 -21.52 38.69 10.00
N ASP A 275 -20.36 38.06 10.20
CA ASP A 275 -19.54 38.19 11.40
C ASP A 275 -18.59 39.41 11.33
N ARG A 276 -19.05 40.52 10.72
CA ARG A 276 -18.31 41.80 10.57
C ARG A 276 -18.92 42.89 11.44
#